data_AF-A0A0B7ABE5-F1
#
_entry.id   AF-A0A0B7ABE5-F1
#
_cell.length_a   1.000
_cell.length_b   1.000
_cell.length_c   1.000
_cell.angle_alpha   90.00
_cell.angle_beta   90.00
_cell.angle_gamma   90.00
#
_symmetry.space_group_name_H-M   'P 1'
#
loop_
_entity.id
_entity.type
_entity.pdbx_description
1 polymer ?
#
loop_
_entity_poly.entity_id
_entity_poly.type
_entity_poly.pdbx_seq_one_letter_code
_entity_poly.pdbx_strand_id
1 'polypeptide(L)'
;NPVRWSRPLRPLFIINFPDGKQIRRAFRNIRRTIPDIMNVLVLFTLSVLMFALLALKLFYRRNMKYQYGDSYFSNYFDSVWDLYVLVTTSNNPDVMMPAYDK
;
A
#
# COMPACT_ATOMS: atom_id res chain seq x y z
N ASN A 1 -30.21 -13.58 -4.46
CA ASN A 1 -29.87 -12.45 -3.57
C ASN A 1 -29.61 -11.19 -4.38
N PRO A 2 -30.44 -10.14 -4.31
CA PRO A 2 -30.19 -8.89 -5.01
C PRO A 2 -29.00 -8.13 -4.39
N VAL A 3 -28.05 -7.71 -5.23
CA VAL A 3 -26.88 -6.92 -4.83
C VAL A 3 -27.32 -5.49 -4.49
N ARG A 4 -27.01 -5.02 -3.28
CA ARG A 4 -27.46 -3.73 -2.75
C ARG A 4 -26.44 -2.61 -3.00
N TRP A 5 -26.33 -2.18 -4.25
CA TRP A 5 -25.41 -1.13 -4.72
C TRP A 5 -25.59 0.24 -4.05
N SER A 6 -26.73 0.51 -3.42
CA SER A 6 -27.01 1.79 -2.76
C SER A 6 -26.37 1.96 -1.37
N ARG A 7 -25.83 0.89 -0.77
CA ARG A 7 -25.27 0.93 0.60
C ARG A 7 -24.05 1.86 0.74
N PRO A 8 -23.05 1.85 -0.16
CA PRO A 8 -21.89 2.73 -0.08
C PRO A 8 -22.21 4.21 -0.31
N LEU A 9 -23.37 4.53 -0.91
CA LEU A 9 -23.79 5.90 -1.16
C LEU A 9 -24.41 6.57 0.07
N ARG A 10 -24.84 5.80 1.08
CA ARG A 10 -25.51 6.34 2.28
C ARG A 10 -24.68 7.39 3.04
N PRO A 11 -23.37 7.22 3.26
CA PRO A 11 -22.54 8.25 3.87
C PRO A 11 -22.39 9.52 3.02
N LEU A 12 -22.50 9.41 1.69
CA LEU A 12 -22.44 10.58 0.79
C LEU A 12 -23.68 11.47 0.91
N PHE A 13 -24.84 10.89 1.21
CA PHE A 13 -26.04 11.65 1.51
C PHE A 13 -25.89 12.45 2.82
N ILE A 14 -25.23 11.88 3.84
CA ILE A 14 -24.95 12.56 5.13
C ILE A 14 -24.10 13.82 4.92
N ILE A 15 -23.15 13.79 3.99
CA ILE A 15 -22.28 14.93 3.66
C ILE A 15 -23.05 16.09 2.99
N ASN A 16 -24.16 15.79 2.30
CA ASN A 16 -24.93 16.77 1.53
C ASN A 16 -26.05 17.47 2.32
N PHE A 17 -26.27 17.13 3.59
CA PHE A 17 -27.26 17.84 4.41
C PHE A 17 -26.93 19.33 4.58
N PRO A 18 -27.95 20.20 4.78
CA PRO A 18 -27.77 21.63 5.01
C PRO A 18 -26.78 21.93 6.15
N ASP A 19 -26.80 21.13 7.21
CA ASP A 19 -25.95 21.25 8.41
C ASP A 19 -24.52 20.74 8.20
N GLY A 20 -24.25 20.01 7.12
CA GLY A 20 -22.93 19.43 6.79
C GLY A 20 -21.91 20.42 6.22
N LYS A 21 -22.06 21.74 6.45
CA LYS A 21 -21.17 22.77 5.88
C LYS A 21 -19.70 22.55 6.28
N GLN A 22 -19.44 22.16 7.53
CA GLN A 22 -18.08 21.91 8.04
C GLN A 22 -17.46 20.67 7.38
N ILE A 23 -18.23 19.58 7.24
CA ILE A 23 -17.79 18.35 6.59
C ILE A 23 -17.47 18.61 5.12
N ARG A 24 -18.36 19.30 4.39
CA ARG A 24 -18.12 19.70 2.98
C ARG A 24 -16.89 20.58 2.81
N ARG A 25 -16.59 21.46 3.77
CA ARG A 25 -15.34 22.24 3.78
C ARG A 25 -14.12 21.34 3.95
N ALA A 26 -14.15 20.40 4.89
CA ALA A 26 -13.07 19.43 5.10
C ALA A 26 -12.79 18.60 3.83
N PHE A 27 -13.83 18.07 3.17
CA PHE A 27 -13.68 17.34 1.90
C PHE A 27 -13.07 18.20 0.78
N ARG A 28 -13.47 19.47 0.66
CA ARG A 28 -12.86 20.38 -0.32
C ARG A 28 -11.39 20.65 0.00
N ASN A 29 -11.04 20.77 1.28
CA ASN A 29 -9.65 20.96 1.68
C ASN A 29 -8.81 19.72 1.35
N ILE A 30 -9.28 18.52 1.70
CA ILE A 30 -8.63 17.25 1.31
C ILE A 30 -8.46 17.19 -0.21
N ARG A 31 -9.51 17.48 -0.98
CA ARG A 31 -9.43 17.46 -2.45
C ARG A 31 -8.41 18.47 -3.01
N ARG A 32 -8.28 19.64 -2.37
CA ARG A 32 -7.29 20.66 -2.77
C ARG A 32 -5.85 20.22 -2.50
N THR A 33 -5.60 19.41 -1.48
CA THR A 33 -4.26 18.91 -1.16
C THR A 33 -3.87 17.65 -1.94
N ILE A 34 -4.84 16.93 -2.54
CA ILE A 34 -4.56 15.72 -3.33
C ILE A 34 -3.51 15.96 -4.42
N PRO A 35 -3.61 16.97 -5.31
CA PRO A 35 -2.64 17.16 -6.40
C PRO A 35 -1.20 17.30 -5.91
N ASP A 36 -0.98 18.01 -4.80
CA ASP A 36 0.34 18.18 -4.21
C ASP A 36 0.88 16.86 -3.65
N ILE A 37 0.02 16.10 -2.95
CA ILE A 37 0.34 14.78 -2.40
C ILE A 37 0.63 13.76 -3.51
N MET A 38 -0.05 13.85 -4.67
CA MET A 38 0.16 12.92 -5.78
C MET A 38 1.60 12.92 -6.29
N ASN A 39 2.25 14.07 -6.35
CA ASN A 39 3.66 14.15 -6.77
C ASN A 39 4.57 13.33 -5.84
N VAL A 40 4.35 13.45 -4.53
CA VAL A 40 5.09 12.69 -3.51
C VAL A 40 4.75 11.20 -3.59
N LEU A 41 3.48 10.85 -3.79
CA LEU A 41 3.05 9.45 -3.93
C LEU A 41 3.66 8.77 -5.16
N VAL A 42 3.83 9.48 -6.27
CA VAL A 42 4.52 8.96 -7.47
C VAL A 42 5.98 8.67 -7.15
N LEU A 43 6.70 9.62 -6.54
CA LEU A 43 8.09 9.43 -6.13
C LEU A 43 8.24 8.25 -5.15
N PHE A 44 7.34 8.18 -4.17
CA PHE A 44 7.28 7.09 -3.21
C PHE A 44 7.05 5.74 -3.91
N THR A 45 6.08 5.65 -4.82
CA THR A 45 5.79 4.41 -5.56
C THR A 45 6.99 3.97 -6.40
N LEU A 46 7.62 4.91 -7.12
CA LEU A 46 8.85 4.63 -7.88
C LEU A 46 9.98 4.13 -6.97
N SER A 47 10.11 4.68 -5.76
CA SER A 47 11.11 4.22 -4.79
C SER A 47 10.85 2.76 -4.38
N VAL A 48 9.60 2.38 -4.07
CA VAL A 48 9.25 0.99 -3.71
C VAL A 48 9.52 0.05 -4.88
N LEU A 49 9.14 0.44 -6.10
CA LEU A 49 9.39 -0.34 -7.32
C LEU A 49 10.89 -0.55 -7.59
N MET A 50 11.71 0.47 -7.36
CA MET A 50 13.17 0.39 -7.49
C MET A 50 13.77 -0.53 -6.42
N PHE A 51 13.39 -0.38 -5.15
CA PHE A 51 13.86 -1.25 -4.07
C PHE A 51 13.43 -2.70 -4.25
N ALA A 52 12.22 -2.95 -4.76
CA ALA A 52 11.76 -4.30 -5.09
C ALA A 52 12.61 -4.96 -6.17
N LEU A 53 13.02 -4.18 -7.19
CA LEU A 53 13.89 -4.67 -8.25
C LEU A 53 15.29 -5.01 -7.70
N LEU A 54 15.82 -4.17 -6.81
CA LEU A 54 17.08 -4.41 -6.12
C LEU A 54 17.02 -5.67 -5.23
N ALA A 55 15.97 -5.80 -4.43
CA ALA A 55 15.77 -6.96 -3.54
C ALA A 55 15.65 -8.26 -4.33
N LEU A 56 14.84 -8.27 -5.40
CA LEU A 56 14.75 -9.38 -6.34
C LEU A 56 16.15 -9.75 -6.87
N LYS A 57 16.91 -8.79 -7.42
CA LYS A 57 18.25 -9.08 -7.95
C LYS A 57 19.24 -9.58 -6.90
N LEU A 58 19.15 -9.07 -5.66
CA LEU A 58 20.05 -9.42 -4.57
C LEU A 58 19.81 -10.84 -4.05
N PHE A 59 18.54 -11.26 -3.97
CA PHE A 59 18.12 -12.47 -3.28
C PHE A 59 17.68 -13.61 -4.19
N TYR A 60 17.31 -13.34 -5.45
CA TYR A 60 16.80 -14.34 -6.39
C TYR A 60 17.69 -15.58 -6.56
N ARG A 61 19.02 -15.41 -6.57
CA ARG A 61 19.97 -16.54 -6.74
C ARG A 61 20.33 -17.27 -5.44
N ARG A 62 19.87 -16.79 -4.28
CA ARG A 62 20.27 -17.33 -2.98
C ARG A 62 19.35 -18.46 -2.48
N ASN A 63 18.27 -18.77 -3.20
CA ASN A 63 17.30 -19.83 -2.86
C ASN A 63 16.82 -19.78 -1.39
N MET A 64 16.72 -18.56 -0.83
CA MET A 64 16.26 -18.36 0.54
C MET A 64 14.74 -18.58 0.58
N LYS A 65 14.23 -18.97 1.74
CA LYS A 65 12.80 -19.23 1.94
C LYS A 65 12.28 -18.47 3.15
N TYR A 66 11.04 -18.00 3.06
CA TYR A 66 10.30 -17.51 4.21
C TYR A 66 10.03 -18.68 5.18
N GLN A 67 9.67 -18.35 6.43
CA GLN A 67 9.39 -19.34 7.49
C GLN A 67 8.28 -20.34 7.10
N TYR A 68 7.34 -19.90 6.24
CA TYR A 68 6.22 -20.72 5.76
C TYR A 68 6.59 -21.60 4.54
N GLY A 69 7.84 -21.55 4.06
CA GLY A 69 8.36 -22.37 2.97
C GLY A 69 8.34 -21.71 1.58
N ASP A 70 7.75 -20.51 1.46
CA ASP A 70 7.68 -19.75 0.22
C ASP A 70 9.04 -19.18 -0.20
N SER A 71 9.25 -19.02 -1.51
CA SER A 71 10.53 -18.54 -2.06
C SER A 71 10.74 -17.05 -1.81
N TYR A 72 11.84 -16.69 -1.17
CA TYR A 72 12.18 -15.32 -0.78
C TYR A 72 12.52 -14.45 -1.99
N PHE A 73 11.77 -13.36 -2.21
CA PHE A 73 12.00 -12.40 -3.30
C PHE A 73 12.26 -13.07 -4.66
N SER A 74 11.36 -13.97 -5.08
CA SER A 74 11.48 -14.74 -6.32
C SER A 74 10.72 -14.14 -7.51
N ASN A 75 9.63 -13.43 -7.24
CA ASN A 75 8.78 -12.76 -8.21
C ASN A 75 8.76 -11.25 -7.94
N TYR A 76 8.78 -10.44 -9.00
CA TYR A 76 8.81 -8.98 -8.87
C TYR A 76 7.56 -8.42 -8.20
N PHE A 77 6.37 -8.87 -8.59
CA PHE A 77 5.12 -8.36 -8.01
C PHE A 77 4.99 -8.70 -6.52
N ASP A 78 5.39 -9.90 -6.12
CA ASP A 78 5.40 -10.32 -4.72
C ASP A 78 6.44 -9.53 -3.93
N SER A 79 7.61 -9.26 -4.52
CA SER A 79 8.64 -8.39 -3.93
C SER A 79 8.14 -6.95 -3.71
N VAL A 80 7.38 -6.40 -4.66
CA VAL A 80 6.75 -5.08 -4.52
C VAL A 80 5.71 -5.09 -3.41
N TRP A 81 4.89 -6.14 -3.32
CA TRP A 81 3.89 -6.30 -2.27
C TRP A 81 4.54 -6.40 -0.89
N ASP A 82 5.55 -7.26 -0.73
CA ASP A 82 6.28 -7.45 0.53
C ASP A 82 6.92 -6.15 1.02
N LEU A 83 7.55 -5.38 0.12
CA LEU A 83 8.12 -4.07 0.47
C LEU A 83 7.07 -2.99 0.69
N TYR A 84 5.93 -3.03 -0.01
CA TYR A 84 4.83 -2.09 0.23
C TYR A 84 4.19 -2.30 1.62
N VAL A 85 3.96 -3.55 2.02
CA VAL A 85 3.50 -3.90 3.37
C VAL A 85 4.55 -3.53 4.42
N LEU A 86 5.84 -3.59 4.07
CA LEU A 86 6.92 -3.13 4.94
C LEU A 86 6.91 -1.62 5.17
N VAL A 87 6.49 -0.81 4.20
CA VAL A 87 6.37 0.65 4.39
C VAL A 87 5.37 0.97 5.52
N THR A 88 4.33 0.16 5.68
CA THR A 88 3.38 0.30 6.79
C THR A 88 3.82 -0.45 8.05
N THR A 89 5.03 -1.03 8.05
CA THR A 89 5.65 -1.80 9.14
C THR A 89 4.83 -3.04 9.53
N SER A 90 3.89 -3.49 8.70
CA SER A 90 2.97 -4.57 9.08
C SER A 90 3.60 -5.96 9.06
N ASN A 91 4.72 -6.14 8.35
CA ASN A 91 5.45 -7.40 8.23
C ASN A 91 6.91 -7.32 8.75
N ASN A 92 7.21 -6.34 9.59
CA ASN A 92 8.50 -6.23 10.28
C ASN A 92 8.44 -7.00 11.63
N PRO A 93 9.39 -7.89 11.98
CA PRO A 93 10.65 -8.23 11.28
C PRO A 93 10.53 -9.39 10.28
N ASP A 94 9.37 -9.99 10.09
CA ASP A 94 9.22 -11.25 9.35
C ASP A 94 9.78 -11.21 7.91
N VAL A 95 9.60 -10.09 7.20
CA VAL A 95 10.11 -9.92 5.82
C VAL A 95 11.63 -9.92 5.72
N MET A 96 12.35 -9.63 6.81
CA MET A 96 13.80 -9.59 6.81
C MET A 96 14.45 -10.85 7.41
N MET A 97 13.70 -11.64 8.20
CA MET A 97 14.22 -12.82 8.90
C MET A 97 15.07 -13.75 8.02
N PRO A 98 14.64 -14.18 6.80
CA PRO A 98 15.45 -15.08 5.98
C PRO A 98 16.81 -14.52 5.54
N ALA A 99 16.96 -13.19 5.50
CA ALA A 99 18.20 -12.52 5.13
C ALA A 99 19.13 -12.27 6.33
N TYR A 100 18.56 -12.16 7.55
CA TYR A 100 19.30 -11.93 8.79
C TYR A 100 19.72 -13.22 9.50
N ASP A 101 18.91 -14.28 9.40
CA ASP A 101 19.07 -15.55 10.14
C ASP A 101 20.10 -16.48 9.49
N LYS A 102 21.26 -15.92 9.15
CA LYS A 102 22.41 -16.63 8.58
C LYS A 102 23.26 -17.31 9.64
#